data_AF-A0A428WRA5-F1
#
_entry.id   AF-A0A428WRA5-F1
#
_cell.length_a   1.000
_cell.length_b   1.000
_cell.length_c   1.000
_cell.angle_alpha   90.00
_cell.angle_beta   90.00
_cell.angle_gamma   90.00
#
_symmetry.space_group_name_H-M   'P 1'
#
loop_
_entity.id
_entity.type
_entity.pdbx_description
1 polymer ?
#
loop_
_entity_poly.entity_id
_entity_poly.type
_entity_poly.pdbx_seq_one_letter_code
_entity_poly.pdbx_strand_id
1 'polypeptide(L)'
;MTEQAAQRTACVLCECNCGITVATVEVSPTMQAGHIALPDGMGVDFTTPDGAVTTGSAPNELTSATWKDSFAGTPWHKHIPARLEPIRH
;
A
#
# COMPACT_ATOMS: atom_id res chain seq x y z
N MET A 1 25.89 -12.10 11.84
CA MET A 1 24.88 -11.52 10.95
C MET A 1 23.72 -11.14 11.83
N THR A 2 23.71 -9.92 12.37
CA THR A 2 22.71 -9.47 13.34
C THR A 2 21.49 -8.95 12.58
N GLU A 3 20.38 -9.67 12.63
CA GLU A 3 19.07 -9.19 12.21
C GLU A 3 18.72 -7.98 13.08
N GLN A 4 18.67 -6.80 12.45
CA GLN A 4 18.29 -5.58 13.13
C GLN A 4 16.76 -5.54 13.21
N ALA A 5 16.24 -5.62 14.42
CA ALA A 5 14.82 -5.64 14.72
C ALA A 5 14.07 -4.47 14.04
N ALA A 6 13.11 -4.83 13.18
CA ALA A 6 12.15 -3.91 12.57
C ALA A 6 11.30 -3.26 13.67
N GLN A 7 11.70 -2.06 14.09
CA GLN A 7 11.07 -1.37 15.21
C GLN A 7 10.57 -0.01 14.73
N ARG A 8 9.31 0.04 14.27
CA ARG A 8 8.39 1.21 14.23
C ARG A 8 7.17 0.89 13.35
N THR A 9 6.20 0.16 13.87
CA THR A 9 4.87 0.03 13.26
C THR A 9 4.01 1.23 13.61
N ALA A 10 3.72 2.07 12.62
CA ALA A 10 2.75 3.16 12.72
C ALA A 10 1.62 2.94 11.71
N CYS A 11 0.43 3.46 11.97
CA CYS A 11 -0.64 3.49 10.97
C CYS A 11 -0.49 4.74 10.11
N VAL A 12 -0.51 4.57 8.80
CA VAL A 12 -0.49 5.68 7.83
C VAL A 12 -1.70 5.61 6.91
N LEU A 13 -2.15 6.78 6.49
CA LEU A 13 -3.01 6.94 5.34
C LEU A 13 -2.14 6.98 4.09
N CYS A 14 -2.47 6.18 3.09
CA CYS A 14 -1.87 6.23 1.76
C CYS A 14 -2.94 6.68 0.76
N GLU A 15 -2.74 7.83 0.14
CA GLU A 15 -3.64 8.38 -0.87
C GLU A 15 -2.97 8.43 -2.25
N CYS A 16 -3.68 7.92 -3.25
CA CYS A 16 -3.36 8.03 -4.67
C CYS A 16 -4.49 8.79 -5.39
N ASN A 17 -4.35 9.07 -6.68
CA ASN A 17 -5.38 9.82 -7.43
C ASN A 17 -6.78 9.16 -7.49
N CYS A 18 -6.90 7.90 -7.09
CA CYS A 18 -8.09 7.08 -7.27
C CYS A 18 -8.52 6.31 -6.01
N GLY A 19 -7.79 6.43 -4.90
CA GLY A 19 -8.06 5.61 -3.73
C GLY A 19 -7.25 6.00 -2.50
N ILE A 20 -7.73 5.53 -1.36
CA ILE A 20 -7.14 5.76 -0.04
C ILE A 20 -7.12 4.43 0.71
N THR A 21 -6.03 4.12 1.40
CA THR A 21 -5.96 2.96 2.30
C THR A 21 -5.26 3.30 3.61
N VAL A 22 -5.54 2.53 4.65
CA VAL A 22 -4.85 2.58 5.93
C VAL A 22 -4.00 1.33 6.06
N ALA A 23 -2.72 1.50 6.38
CA ALA A 23 -1.79 0.39 6.53
C ALA A 23 -0.85 0.60 7.71
N THR A 24 -0.43 -0.52 8.31
CA THR A 24 0.75 -0.53 9.19
C THR A 24 2.01 -0.41 8.34
N VAL A 25 2.92 0.49 8.71
CA VAL A 25 4.20 0.65 8.02
C VAL A 25 5.36 -0.01 8.75
N GLU A 26 6.30 -0.53 7.97
CA GLU A 26 7.63 -0.88 8.42
C GLU A 26 8.64 0.02 7.70
N VAL A 27 9.62 0.56 8.44
CA VAL A 27 10.71 1.35 7.86
C VAL A 27 11.92 0.45 7.66
N SER A 28 12.27 0.15 6.40
CA SER A 28 13.44 -0.65 6.05
C SER A 28 14.55 0.20 5.43
N PRO A 29 15.83 0.02 5.84
CA PRO A 29 16.97 0.67 5.20
C PRO A 29 17.25 0.14 3.78
N THR A 30 16.66 -0.99 3.38
CA THR A 30 16.83 -1.54 2.02
C THR A 30 15.94 -0.86 0.98
N MET A 31 15.00 -0.02 1.41
CA MET A 31 14.14 0.74 0.52
C MET A 31 14.74 2.10 0.16
N GLN A 32 14.53 2.53 -1.09
CA GLN A 32 14.90 3.87 -1.53
C GLN A 32 14.04 4.94 -0.82
N ALA A 33 14.66 6.00 -0.35
CA ALA A 33 13.94 7.14 0.23
C ALA A 33 12.90 7.71 -0.76
N GLY A 34 11.71 8.02 -0.25
CA GLY A 34 10.58 8.50 -1.06
C GLY A 34 9.78 7.40 -1.77
N HIS A 35 10.14 6.12 -1.58
CA HIS A 35 9.39 4.98 -2.11
C HIS A 35 8.64 4.23 -1.01
N ILE A 36 7.53 3.63 -1.42
CA ILE A 36 6.65 2.81 -0.58
C ILE A 36 6.36 1.55 -1.38
N ALA A 37 6.28 0.42 -0.70
CA ALA A 37 5.91 -0.85 -1.30
C ALA A 37 4.73 -1.41 -0.53
N LEU A 38 3.71 -1.86 -1.26
CA LEU A 38 2.61 -2.65 -0.73
C LEU A 38 2.71 -4.05 -1.34
N PRO A 39 2.61 -5.13 -0.55
CA PRO A 39 2.59 -6.47 -1.08
C PRO A 39 1.34 -6.68 -1.95
N ASP A 40 1.54 -7.26 -3.13
CA ASP A 40 0.45 -7.73 -3.97
C ASP A 40 -0.27 -8.93 -3.31
N GLY A 41 -1.52 -9.18 -3.71
CA GLY A 41 -2.30 -10.34 -3.25
C GLY A 41 -2.98 -10.15 -1.89
N MET A 42 -2.87 -8.97 -1.29
CA MET A 42 -3.66 -8.53 -0.13
C MET A 42 -5.00 -7.94 -0.57
N GLY A 43 -5.89 -7.66 0.38
CA GLY A 43 -7.23 -7.11 0.12
C GLY A 43 -8.30 -8.17 -0.12
N VAL A 44 -8.08 -9.39 0.39
CA VAL A 44 -9.02 -10.51 0.23
C VAL A 44 -9.86 -10.63 1.50
N ASP A 45 -11.18 -10.78 1.31
CA ASP A 45 -12.10 -11.04 2.41
C ASP A 45 -12.07 -12.51 2.81
N PHE A 46 -11.84 -12.75 4.09
CA PHE A 46 -11.96 -14.06 4.72
C PHE A 46 -13.20 -14.10 5.59
N THR A 47 -14.07 -15.07 5.33
CA THR A 47 -15.23 -15.31 6.19
C THR A 47 -14.77 -15.95 7.50
N THR A 48 -15.06 -15.29 8.61
CA THR A 48 -14.90 -15.79 9.97
C THR A 48 -16.29 -16.00 10.60
N PRO A 49 -16.40 -16.75 11.71
CA PRO A 49 -17.67 -16.88 12.44
C PRO A 49 -18.29 -15.53 12.87
N ASP A 50 -17.47 -14.50 13.05
CA ASP A 50 -17.88 -13.16 13.49
C ASP A 50 -18.14 -12.18 12.33
N GLY A 51 -17.92 -12.61 11.07
CA GLY A 51 -18.09 -11.80 9.87
C GLY A 51 -16.93 -11.89 8.88
N ALA A 52 -17.02 -11.13 7.79
CA ALA A 52 -15.94 -11.00 6.81
C ALA A 52 -14.82 -10.10 7.36
N VAL A 53 -13.58 -10.54 7.21
CA VAL A 53 -12.37 -9.80 7.59
C VAL A 53 -11.47 -9.64 6.36
N THR A 54 -11.20 -8.39 5.96
CA THR A 54 -10.28 -8.08 4.86
C THR A 54 -8.83 -8.12 5.36
N THR A 55 -7.93 -8.80 4.64
CA THR A 55 -6.51 -8.87 5.01
C THR A 55 -5.67 -7.79 4.34
N GLY A 56 -5.01 -6.94 5.13
CA GLY A 56 -4.09 -5.91 4.63
C GLY A 56 -4.75 -4.90 3.67
N SER A 57 -3.92 -4.23 2.87
CA SER A 57 -4.38 -3.22 1.90
C SER A 57 -4.49 -3.82 0.51
N ALA A 58 -5.61 -3.59 -0.20
CA ALA A 58 -5.77 -3.99 -1.59
C ALA A 58 -5.05 -2.98 -2.53
N PRO A 59 -3.86 -3.29 -3.09
CA PRO A 59 -3.11 -2.28 -3.87
C PRO A 59 -3.84 -1.88 -5.15
N ASN A 60 -4.68 -2.78 -5.69
CA ASN A 60 -5.49 -2.53 -6.87
C ASN A 60 -6.50 -1.39 -6.67
N GLU A 61 -6.98 -1.16 -5.44
CA GLU A 61 -7.86 -0.03 -5.12
C GLU A 61 -7.14 1.32 -5.20
N LEU A 62 -5.81 1.32 -5.18
CA LEU A 62 -4.96 2.50 -5.34
C LEU A 62 -4.51 2.70 -6.80
N THR A 63 -5.04 1.92 -7.74
CA THR A 63 -4.67 1.98 -9.16
C THR A 63 -5.81 2.49 -10.03
N SER A 64 -5.46 3.25 -11.07
CA SER A 64 -6.43 3.74 -12.06
C SER A 64 -6.04 3.34 -13.47
N ALA A 65 -7.04 2.93 -14.26
CA ALA A 65 -6.88 2.70 -15.70
C ALA A 65 -6.59 3.99 -16.49
N THR A 66 -6.85 5.17 -15.92
CA THR A 66 -6.53 6.46 -16.54
C THR A 66 -5.08 6.90 -16.32
N TRP A 67 -4.37 6.27 -15.38
CA TRP A 67 -2.95 6.47 -15.15
C TRP A 67 -2.14 5.47 -16.00
N LYS A 68 -1.83 5.87 -17.22
CA LYS A 68 -1.34 4.99 -18.28
C LYS A 68 -0.38 5.73 -19.20
N ASP A 69 0.44 4.95 -19.90
CA ASP A 69 1.24 5.45 -21.01
C ASP A 69 0.35 6.10 -22.09
N SER A 70 0.74 7.28 -22.56
CA SER A 70 -0.07 8.06 -23.51
C SER A 70 -0.09 7.50 -24.93
N PHE A 71 0.87 6.65 -25.30
CA PHE A 71 1.00 6.09 -26.65
C PHE A 71 0.44 4.67 -26.74
N ALA A 72 0.96 3.76 -25.91
CA ALA A 72 0.58 2.35 -25.89
C ALA A 72 -0.68 2.08 -25.05
N GLY A 73 -1.03 3.00 -24.15
CA GLY A 73 -2.20 2.89 -23.30
C GLY A 73 -2.09 1.89 -22.14
N THR A 74 -0.90 1.36 -21.88
CA THR A 74 -0.65 0.41 -20.79
C THR A 74 -0.71 1.12 -19.43
N PRO A 75 -1.52 0.65 -18.46
CA PRO A 75 -1.61 1.25 -17.14
C PRO A 75 -0.33 1.11 -16.31
N TRP A 76 0.07 2.17 -15.62
CA TRP A 76 1.22 2.19 -14.71
C TRP A 76 0.85 1.69 -13.30
N HIS A 77 0.10 0.60 -13.22
CA HIS A 77 -0.49 0.04 -12.00
C HIS A 77 0.52 -0.56 -10.99
N LYS A 78 1.83 -0.44 -11.26
CA LYS A 78 2.91 -0.79 -10.32
C LYS A 78 3.72 0.41 -9.85
N HIS A 79 3.49 1.59 -10.43
CA HIS A 79 4.20 2.83 -10.11
C HIS A 79 3.23 4.00 -10.07
N ILE A 80 2.78 4.33 -8.86
CA ILE A 80 1.70 5.28 -8.62
C ILE A 80 2.21 6.31 -7.62
N PRO A 81 2.12 7.61 -7.95
CA PRO A 81 2.38 8.65 -6.96
C PRO A 81 1.41 8.52 -5.79
N ALA A 82 1.95 8.43 -4.59
CA ALA A 82 1.18 8.30 -3.35
C ALA A 82 1.67 9.31 -2.31
N ARG A 83 0.75 9.77 -1.45
CA ARG A 83 1.08 10.57 -0.27
C ARG A 83 0.84 9.74 0.98
N LEU A 84 1.81 9.76 1.91
CA LEU A 84 1.66 9.17 3.24
C LEU A 84 1.40 10.24 4.30
N GLU A 85 0.44 9.96 5.17
CA GLU A 85 0.17 10.78 6.35
C GLU A 85 0.07 9.89 7.60
N PRO A 86 0.71 10.24 8.72
CA PRO A 86 0.53 9.52 9.97
C PRO A 86 -0.90 9.69 10.49
N ILE A 87 -1.54 8.60 10.89
CA ILE A 87 -2.86 8.65 11.52
C ILE A 87 -2.66 9.02 12.99
N ARG A 88 -3.22 10.15 13.40
CA ARG A 88 -3.26 10.55 14.81
C ARG A 88 -4.56 10.05 15.43
N HIS A 89 -4.43 9.32 16.53
CA HIS A 89 -5.54 9.04 17.45
C HIS A 89 -5.79 10.23 18.37
#